data_AF-A0A452IHT5-F1
#
_entry.id   AF-A0A452IHT5-F1
#
_cell.length_a   1.000
_cell.length_b   1.000
_cell.length_c   1.000
_cell.angle_alpha   90.00
_cell.angle_beta   90.00
_cell.angle_gamma   90.00
#
_symmetry.space_group_name_H-M   'P 1'
#
loop_
_entity.id
_entity.type
_entity.pdbx_description
1 polymer ?
#
loop_
_entity_poly.entity_id
_entity_poly.type
_entity_poly.pdbx_seq_one_letter_code
_entity_poly.pdbx_strand_id
1 'polypeptide(L)'
;MEYILIAYDSNTISFLFFFQYPLMYGLILVICWCSLVCFSRIYMGMHSILDVIAGFLYAILILVVFHPAVDLIDNFNLTYKYAPLIIISLHLALGVFSFTLDTWSTSRGDTAQILGCGAGVACGSHFNYMLGLMQDPSPDTLPLIPPSITVTLFGKAILRLLIGVVLLLLTRIVMKKITIPLACKMFSIPCGDIRQARQRMEVELPYRYITYGMVGFSLMFLVPCLFLFIGLS
;
A
#
# COMPACT_ATOMS: atom_id res chain seq x y z
N MET A 1 -15.94 -23.29 3.76
CA MET A 1 -14.83 -24.25 3.87
C MET A 1 -14.85 -25.12 2.63
N GLU A 2 -14.52 -24.53 1.48
CA GLU A 2 -14.34 -25.25 0.23
C GLU A 2 -13.78 -24.28 -0.81
N TYR A 3 -12.73 -24.73 -1.51
CA TYR A 3 -12.05 -24.10 -2.65
C TYR A 3 -11.04 -22.97 -2.38
N ILE A 4 -10.16 -23.15 -1.39
CA ILE A 4 -8.72 -22.96 -1.63
C ILE A 4 -8.17 -24.33 -2.01
N LEU A 5 -8.68 -24.87 -3.11
CA LEU A 5 -7.93 -25.84 -3.88
C LEU A 5 -7.01 -24.98 -4.72
N ILE A 6 -5.74 -24.94 -4.32
CA ILE A 6 -4.63 -24.71 -5.23
C ILE A 6 -4.80 -25.77 -6.31
N ALA A 7 -5.57 -25.46 -7.36
CA ALA A 7 -5.54 -26.18 -8.60
C ALA A 7 -4.19 -25.80 -9.22
N TYR A 8 -3.16 -26.52 -8.80
CA TYR A 8 -1.87 -26.55 -9.47
C TYR A 8 -2.09 -27.27 -10.81
N ASP A 9 -2.79 -26.63 -11.74
CA ASP A 9 -2.60 -26.98 -13.14
C ASP A 9 -1.31 -26.31 -13.59
N SER A 10 -0.49 -27.05 -14.30
CA SER A 10 0.96 -26.85 -14.48
C SER A 10 1.34 -25.52 -15.17
N ASN A 11 0.37 -24.68 -15.50
CA ASN A 11 0.46 -23.48 -16.32
C ASN A 11 -0.31 -22.26 -15.77
N THR A 12 -0.85 -22.27 -14.54
CA THR A 12 -1.64 -21.12 -14.03
C THR A 12 -1.45 -20.89 -12.53
N ILE A 13 -1.09 -19.65 -12.14
CA ILE A 13 -1.17 -19.19 -10.74
C ILE A 13 -2.37 -18.25 -10.62
N SER A 14 -3.32 -18.60 -9.77
CA SER A 14 -4.39 -17.69 -9.34
C SER A 14 -3.89 -16.84 -8.17
N PHE A 15 -3.21 -15.72 -8.45
CA PHE A 15 -2.95 -14.69 -7.44
C PHE A 15 -4.08 -13.65 -7.49
N LEU A 16 -4.93 -13.67 -6.46
CA LEU A 16 -5.69 -12.53 -5.92
C LEU A 16 -6.58 -11.67 -6.84
N PHE A 17 -6.77 -12.03 -8.10
CA PHE A 17 -7.62 -11.27 -9.03
C PHE A 17 -8.55 -12.19 -9.80
N PHE A 18 -9.80 -11.76 -9.92
CA PHE A 18 -10.91 -12.41 -10.61
C PHE A 18 -10.68 -12.75 -12.10
N PHE A 19 -9.50 -12.40 -12.67
CA PHE A 19 -9.10 -12.68 -14.05
C PHE A 19 -8.02 -13.77 -14.10
N GLN A 20 -8.21 -14.80 -14.94
CA GLN A 20 -7.15 -15.76 -15.25
C GLN A 20 -6.10 -15.12 -16.16
N TYR A 21 -4.98 -14.71 -15.58
CA TYR A 21 -3.78 -14.34 -16.34
C TYR A 21 -2.90 -15.58 -16.54
N PRO A 22 -2.32 -15.78 -17.74
CA PRO A 22 -1.36 -16.86 -17.94
C PRO A 22 -0.18 -16.73 -16.98
N LEU A 23 0.17 -17.84 -16.31
CA LEU A 23 1.25 -17.91 -15.32
C LEU A 23 2.54 -17.24 -15.80
N MET A 24 2.88 -17.52 -17.07
CA MET A 24 4.10 -17.02 -17.69
C MET A 24 4.22 -15.49 -17.62
N TYR A 25 3.13 -14.75 -17.87
CA TYR A 25 3.15 -13.29 -17.80
C TYR A 25 3.31 -12.79 -16.36
N GLY A 26 2.66 -13.45 -15.39
CA GLY A 26 2.83 -13.15 -13.98
C GLY A 26 4.27 -13.35 -13.51
N LEU A 27 4.89 -14.48 -13.86
CA LEU A 27 6.28 -14.78 -13.51
C LEU A 27 7.26 -13.78 -14.14
N ILE A 28 7.09 -13.47 -15.43
CA ILE A 28 7.92 -12.47 -16.10
C ILE A 28 7.82 -11.12 -15.39
N LEU A 29 6.59 -10.66 -15.08
CA LEU A 29 6.38 -9.39 -14.41
C LEU A 29 7.02 -9.38 -13.01
N VAL A 30 6.85 -10.45 -12.23
CA VAL A 30 7.47 -10.57 -10.90
C VAL A 30 8.99 -10.55 -10.99
N ILE A 31 9.58 -11.32 -11.91
CA ILE A 31 11.05 -11.37 -12.08
C ILE A 31 11.57 -10.00 -12.53
N CYS A 32 10.93 -9.38 -13.52
CA CYS A 32 11.31 -8.06 -14.00
C CYS A 32 11.20 -7.00 -12.90
N TRP A 33 10.10 -6.99 -12.15
CA TRP A 33 9.88 -6.04 -11.07
C TRP A 33 10.87 -6.23 -9.92
N CYS A 34 11.05 -7.47 -9.44
CA CYS A 34 12.02 -7.79 -8.40
C CYS A 34 13.44 -7.41 -8.83
N SER A 35 13.83 -7.73 -10.06
CA SER A 35 15.15 -7.36 -10.59
C SER A 35 15.33 -5.84 -10.67
N LEU A 36 14.32 -5.12 -11.16
CA LEU A 36 14.33 -3.65 -11.25
C LEU A 36 14.53 -3.00 -9.87
N VAL A 37 13.79 -3.46 -8.86
CA VAL A 37 13.89 -2.95 -7.49
C VAL A 37 15.27 -3.26 -6.89
N CYS A 38 15.77 -4.48 -7.04
CA CYS A 38 17.09 -4.89 -6.55
C CYS A 38 18.22 -4.08 -7.22
N PHE A 39 18.21 -3.97 -8.54
CA PHE A 39 19.23 -3.22 -9.27
C PHE A 39 19.17 -1.71 -8.97
N SER A 40 17.99 -1.14 -8.73
CA SER A 40 17.87 0.27 -8.31
C SER A 40 18.61 0.56 -6.99
N ARG A 41 18.58 -0.38 -6.03
CA ARG A 41 19.27 -0.23 -4.74
C ARG A 41 20.79 -0.30 -4.86
N ILE A 42 21.28 -1.22 -5.71
CA ILE A 42 22.71 -1.34 -6.02
C ILE A 42 23.18 -0.12 -6.79
N TYR A 43 22.40 0.32 -7.79
CA TYR A 43 22.73 1.47 -8.63
C TYR A 43 22.84 2.78 -7.85
N MET A 44 21.93 3.03 -6.90
CA MET A 44 22.00 4.20 -6.02
C MET A 44 23.13 4.12 -4.97
N GLY A 45 23.87 3.00 -4.91
CA GLY A 45 25.02 2.82 -4.03
C GLY A 45 24.70 2.75 -2.53
N MET A 46 23.41 2.64 -2.16
CA MET A 46 22.97 2.66 -0.75
C MET A 46 22.99 1.29 -0.08
N HIS A 47 23.04 0.19 -0.84
CA HIS A 47 23.05 -1.18 -0.33
C HIS A 47 24.10 -2.02 -1.05
N SER A 48 24.78 -2.88 -0.29
CA SER A 48 25.67 -3.89 -0.86
C SER A 48 24.88 -5.02 -1.53
N ILE A 49 25.54 -5.81 -2.38
CA ILE A 49 24.93 -7.02 -2.98
C ILE A 49 24.46 -7.98 -1.88
N LEU A 50 25.20 -8.09 -0.77
CA LEU A 50 24.83 -8.94 0.35
C LEU A 50 23.55 -8.47 1.04
N ASP A 51 23.38 -7.16 1.22
CA ASP A 51 22.15 -6.58 1.81
C ASP A 51 20.93 -6.87 0.93
N VAL A 52 21.09 -6.83 -0.39
CA VAL A 52 20.02 -7.16 -1.34
C VAL A 52 19.65 -8.63 -1.28
N ILE A 53 20.64 -9.54 -1.25
CA ILE A 53 20.39 -10.98 -1.13
C ILE A 53 19.71 -11.29 0.21
N ALA A 54 20.22 -10.75 1.31
CA ALA A 54 19.63 -10.95 2.63
C ALA A 54 18.19 -10.42 2.68
N GLY A 55 17.94 -9.21 2.16
CA GLY A 55 16.61 -8.63 2.09
C GLY A 55 15.63 -9.48 1.26
N PHE A 56 16.08 -10.03 0.14
CA PHE A 56 15.28 -10.94 -0.68
C PHE A 56 14.92 -12.24 0.05
N LEU A 57 15.89 -12.85 0.75
CA LEU A 57 15.65 -14.05 1.55
C LEU A 57 14.68 -13.78 2.72
N TYR A 58 14.81 -12.63 3.39
CA TYR A 58 13.87 -12.22 4.43
C TYR A 58 12.46 -11.99 3.88
N ALA A 59 12.33 -11.40 2.69
CA ALA A 59 11.03 -11.22 2.04
C ALA A 59 10.34 -12.56 1.76
N ILE A 60 11.09 -13.56 1.25
CA ILE A 60 10.59 -14.92 1.05
C ILE A 60 10.18 -15.54 2.39
N LEU A 61 11.04 -15.45 3.41
CA LEU A 61 10.75 -16.01 4.73
C LEU A 61 9.47 -15.41 5.33
N ILE A 62 9.33 -14.09 5.30
CA ILE A 62 8.13 -13.39 5.78
C ILE A 62 6.91 -13.87 4.98
N LEU A 63 7.00 -13.97 3.66
CA LEU A 63 5.89 -14.44 2.82
C LEU A 63 5.48 -15.86 3.21
N VAL A 64 6.42 -16.80 3.33
CA VAL A 64 6.11 -18.20 3.71
C VAL A 64 5.45 -18.26 5.10
N VAL A 65 5.97 -17.51 6.06
CA VAL A 65 5.44 -17.49 7.44
C VAL A 65 4.04 -16.87 7.50
N PHE A 66 3.80 -15.79 6.77
CA PHE A 66 2.52 -15.10 6.79
C PHE A 66 1.48 -15.72 5.86
N HIS A 67 1.88 -16.46 4.82
CA HIS A 67 1.00 -17.11 3.85
C HIS A 67 -0.22 -17.81 4.48
N PRO A 68 -0.08 -18.70 5.50
CA PRO A 68 -1.25 -19.36 6.10
C PRO A 68 -2.20 -18.41 6.83
N ALA A 69 -1.78 -17.20 7.17
CA ALA A 69 -2.55 -16.22 7.92
C ALA A 69 -3.12 -15.08 7.05
N VAL A 70 -2.71 -14.96 5.78
CA VAL A 70 -3.10 -13.84 4.91
C VAL A 70 -4.62 -13.72 4.80
N ASP A 71 -5.32 -14.81 4.51
CA ASP A 71 -6.77 -14.79 4.35
C ASP A 71 -7.49 -14.44 5.65
N LEU A 72 -6.99 -14.93 6.80
CA LEU A 72 -7.56 -14.62 8.11
C LEU A 72 -7.42 -13.12 8.42
N ILE A 73 -6.23 -12.56 8.15
CA ILE A 73 -5.94 -11.13 8.36
C ILE A 73 -6.81 -10.28 7.44
N ASP A 74 -6.94 -10.66 6.16
CA ASP A 74 -7.72 -9.89 5.19
C ASP A 74 -9.21 -9.89 5.53
N ASN A 75 -9.78 -11.07 5.85
CA ASN A 75 -11.17 -11.18 6.31
C ASN A 75 -11.41 -10.36 7.58
N PHE A 76 -10.49 -10.38 8.54
CA PHE A 76 -10.59 -9.56 9.74
C PHE A 76 -10.57 -8.06 9.41
N ASN A 77 -9.63 -7.62 8.55
CA ASN A 77 -9.49 -6.23 8.15
C ASN A 77 -10.75 -5.70 7.43
N LEU A 78 -11.38 -6.51 6.59
CA LEU A 78 -12.56 -6.13 5.82
C LEU A 78 -13.87 -6.16 6.62
N THR A 79 -14.09 -7.21 7.42
CA THR A 79 -15.43 -7.49 7.97
C THR A 79 -15.63 -6.99 9.40
N TYR A 80 -14.57 -6.87 10.20
CA TYR A 80 -14.73 -6.56 11.61
C TYR A 80 -14.92 -5.06 11.85
N LYS A 81 -16.01 -4.68 12.54
CA LYS A 81 -16.43 -3.27 12.75
C LYS A 81 -15.35 -2.35 13.33
N TYR A 82 -14.48 -2.87 14.21
CA TYR A 82 -13.41 -2.08 14.83
C TYR A 82 -12.04 -2.32 14.19
N ALA A 83 -11.96 -3.04 13.06
CA ALA A 83 -10.71 -3.32 12.39
C ALA A 83 -9.92 -2.04 12.03
N PRO A 84 -10.52 -0.96 11.48
CA PRO A 84 -9.78 0.26 11.17
C PRO A 84 -9.06 0.86 12.39
N LEU A 85 -9.71 0.87 13.56
CA LEU A 85 -9.10 1.38 14.80
C LEU A 85 -7.93 0.50 15.25
N ILE A 86 -8.11 -0.82 15.20
CA ILE A 86 -7.07 -1.78 15.58
C ILE A 86 -5.87 -1.65 14.64
N ILE A 87 -6.10 -1.61 13.32
CA ILE A 87 -5.06 -1.46 12.30
C ILE A 87 -4.27 -0.17 12.50
N ILE A 88 -4.97 0.98 12.65
CA ILE A 88 -4.32 2.28 12.89
C ILE A 88 -3.48 2.21 14.16
N SER A 89 -4.06 1.73 15.27
CA SER A 89 -3.36 1.67 16.55
C SER A 89 -2.12 0.76 16.50
N LEU A 90 -2.23 -0.41 15.87
CA LEU A 90 -1.12 -1.36 15.73
C LEU A 90 0.02 -0.78 14.89
N HIS A 91 -0.30 -0.22 13.73
CA HIS A 91 0.71 0.39 12.84
C HIS A 91 1.34 1.64 13.47
N LEU A 92 0.56 2.42 14.22
CA LEU A 92 1.09 3.57 14.96
C LEU A 92 2.01 3.12 16.09
N ALA A 93 1.64 2.10 16.86
CA ALA A 93 2.46 1.54 17.93
C ALA A 93 3.81 1.03 17.38
N LEU A 94 3.80 0.28 16.27
CA LEU A 94 5.02 -0.14 15.58
C LEU A 94 5.87 1.05 15.11
N GLY A 95 5.22 2.12 14.65
CA GLY A 95 5.88 3.37 14.28
C GLY A 95 6.55 4.03 15.48
N VAL A 96 5.87 4.12 16.62
CA VAL A 96 6.44 4.65 17.87
C VAL A 96 7.66 3.81 18.30
N PHE A 97 7.55 2.47 18.28
CA PHE A 97 8.68 1.59 18.62
C PHE A 97 9.91 1.81 17.72
N SER A 98 9.69 2.04 16.41
CA SER A 98 10.78 2.39 15.50
C SER A 98 11.43 3.72 15.87
N PHE A 99 10.65 4.67 16.37
CA PHE A 99 11.16 5.97 16.79
C PHE A 99 11.77 5.99 18.20
N THR A 100 11.49 5.02 19.05
CA THR A 100 12.14 4.90 20.37
C THR A 100 13.55 4.30 20.33
N LEU A 101 14.00 3.79 19.18
CA LEU A 101 15.37 3.29 19.02
C LEU A 101 16.40 4.43 19.14
N ASP A 102 17.49 4.17 19.86
CA ASP A 102 18.48 5.18 20.29
C ASP A 102 19.23 5.86 19.15
N THR A 103 19.21 5.29 17.94
CA THR A 103 19.86 5.87 16.76
C THR A 103 18.84 6.54 15.84
N TRP A 104 19.06 7.83 15.56
CA TRP A 104 18.36 8.49 14.48
C TRP A 104 18.87 7.97 13.14
N SER A 105 17.96 7.56 12.26
CA SER A 105 18.27 7.08 10.92
C SER A 105 17.16 7.50 9.95
N THR A 106 17.50 7.57 8.67
CA THR A 106 16.54 7.82 7.60
C THR A 106 15.47 6.72 7.52
N SER A 107 15.80 5.47 7.90
CA SER A 107 14.89 4.33 7.79
C SER A 107 13.69 4.42 8.72
N ARG A 108 13.82 5.05 9.90
CA ARG A 108 12.68 5.28 10.82
C ARG A 108 11.56 6.05 10.14
N GLY A 109 11.96 7.10 9.43
CA GLY A 109 11.05 7.89 8.65
C GLY A 109 10.38 7.08 7.53
N ASP A 110 11.11 6.18 6.87
CA ASP A 110 10.55 5.29 5.85
C ASP A 110 9.60 4.25 6.46
N THR A 111 9.91 3.73 7.65
CA THR A 111 9.03 2.86 8.43
C THR A 111 7.71 3.55 8.76
N ALA A 112 7.72 4.81 9.22
CA ALA A 112 6.48 5.55 9.46
C ALA A 112 5.63 5.75 8.18
N GLN A 113 6.27 5.91 7.03
CA GLN A 113 5.56 6.04 5.75
C GLN A 113 4.93 4.72 5.33
N ILE A 114 5.65 3.61 5.43
CA ILE A 114 5.15 2.28 5.09
C ILE A 114 4.00 1.89 6.02
N LEU A 115 4.17 2.09 7.33
CA LEU A 115 3.14 1.78 8.32
C LEU A 115 1.90 2.67 8.16
N GLY A 116 2.09 3.97 7.91
CA GLY A 116 1.00 4.89 7.61
C GLY A 116 0.25 4.45 6.36
N CYS A 117 0.97 4.22 5.26
CA CYS A 117 0.39 3.77 3.98
C CYS A 117 -0.40 2.47 4.14
N GLY A 118 0.17 1.47 4.81
CA GLY A 118 -0.50 0.18 5.09
C GLY A 118 -1.79 0.35 5.88
N ALA A 119 -1.77 1.16 6.95
CA ALA A 119 -2.98 1.47 7.71
C ALA A 119 -4.04 2.18 6.86
N GLY A 120 -3.62 3.13 6.02
CA GLY A 120 -4.49 3.85 5.09
C GLY A 120 -5.15 2.95 4.06
N VAL A 121 -4.37 2.07 3.42
CA VAL A 121 -4.85 1.08 2.45
C VAL A 121 -5.89 0.17 3.10
N ALA A 122 -5.56 -0.43 4.24
CA ALA A 122 -6.47 -1.36 4.91
C ALA A 122 -7.76 -0.68 5.41
N CYS A 123 -7.67 0.56 5.92
CA CYS A 123 -8.86 1.35 6.25
C CYS A 123 -9.69 1.69 5.01
N GLY A 124 -9.04 2.04 3.90
CA GLY A 124 -9.71 2.33 2.63
C GLY A 124 -10.44 1.12 2.07
N SER A 125 -9.82 -0.07 2.13
CA SER A 125 -10.45 -1.35 1.77
C SER A 125 -11.67 -1.65 2.63
N HIS A 126 -11.56 -1.47 3.96
CA HIS A 126 -12.68 -1.65 4.87
C HIS A 126 -13.87 -0.72 4.53
N PHE A 127 -13.59 0.56 4.24
CA PHE A 127 -14.63 1.52 3.84
C PHE A 127 -15.25 1.18 2.49
N ASN A 128 -14.45 0.77 1.50
CA ASN A 128 -14.96 0.28 0.23
C ASN A 128 -15.89 -0.92 0.42
N TYR A 129 -15.51 -1.86 1.29
CA TYR A 129 -16.32 -3.04 1.61
C TYR A 129 -17.63 -2.64 2.29
N MET A 130 -17.59 -1.80 3.32
CA MET A 130 -18.80 -1.32 4.01
C MET A 130 -19.76 -0.56 3.09
N LEU A 131 -19.25 0.18 2.11
CA LEU A 131 -20.05 0.94 1.14
C LEU A 131 -20.47 0.09 -0.08
N GLY A 132 -20.08 -1.19 -0.14
CA GLY A 132 -20.42 -2.08 -1.24
C GLY A 132 -19.79 -1.69 -2.58
N LEU A 133 -18.66 -0.96 -2.55
CA LEU A 133 -17.94 -0.53 -3.77
C LEU A 133 -16.99 -1.62 -4.30
N MET A 134 -16.60 -2.57 -3.44
CA MET A 134 -15.88 -3.79 -3.81
C MET A 134 -16.85 -4.97 -3.68
N GLN A 135 -17.66 -5.20 -4.72
CA GLN A 135 -18.45 -6.42 -4.82
C GLN A 135 -17.61 -7.46 -5.56
N ASP A 136 -17.32 -8.57 -4.88
CA ASP A 136 -16.76 -9.74 -5.54
C ASP A 136 -17.78 -10.22 -6.59
N PRO A 137 -17.37 -10.41 -7.85
CA PRO A 137 -18.25 -10.97 -8.85
C PRO A 137 -18.76 -12.35 -8.38
N SER A 138 -20.02 -12.63 -8.67
CA SER A 138 -20.67 -13.89 -8.27
C SER A 138 -19.84 -15.10 -8.71
N PRO A 139 -19.75 -16.17 -7.92
CA PRO A 139 -19.02 -17.39 -8.30
C PRO A 139 -19.42 -17.94 -9.67
N ASP A 140 -20.67 -17.71 -10.09
CA ASP A 140 -21.24 -18.14 -11.37
C ASP A 140 -20.67 -17.39 -12.60
N THR A 141 -19.96 -16.28 -12.39
CA THR A 141 -19.30 -15.50 -13.46
C THR A 141 -17.84 -15.87 -13.68
N LEU A 142 -17.33 -16.92 -13.02
CA LEU A 142 -15.95 -17.36 -13.12
C LEU A 142 -15.78 -18.51 -14.14
N PRO A 143 -14.69 -18.52 -14.94
CA PRO A 143 -13.59 -17.56 -14.97
C PRO A 143 -13.90 -16.32 -15.84
N LEU A 144 -13.55 -15.12 -15.36
CA LEU A 144 -13.60 -13.91 -16.20
C LEU A 144 -12.45 -13.94 -17.21
N ILE A 145 -12.80 -14.07 -18.48
CA ILE A 145 -11.85 -13.94 -19.60
C ILE A 145 -11.43 -12.46 -19.69
N PRO A 146 -10.12 -12.14 -19.68
CA PRO A 146 -9.66 -10.76 -19.81
C PRO A 146 -10.13 -10.18 -21.15
N PRO A 147 -10.69 -8.96 -21.17
CA PRO A 147 -11.11 -8.32 -22.41
C PRO A 147 -9.92 -8.14 -23.34
N SER A 148 -10.16 -8.23 -24.65
CA SER A 148 -9.12 -7.97 -25.65
C SER A 148 -8.56 -6.56 -25.48
N ILE A 149 -7.22 -6.45 -25.55
CA ILE A 149 -6.52 -5.18 -25.40
C ILE A 149 -6.91 -4.28 -26.57
N THR A 150 -7.82 -3.34 -26.30
CA THR A 150 -8.30 -2.37 -27.27
C THR A 150 -7.64 -1.01 -27.02
N VAL A 151 -7.43 -0.21 -28.06
CA VAL A 151 -6.87 1.15 -27.95
C VAL A 151 -7.66 2.02 -26.95
N THR A 152 -8.99 1.83 -26.89
CA THR A 152 -9.87 2.51 -25.93
C THR A 152 -9.60 2.11 -24.49
N LEU A 153 -9.40 0.82 -24.22
CA LEU A 153 -9.05 0.30 -22.89
C LEU A 153 -7.67 0.82 -22.45
N PHE A 154 -6.71 0.82 -23.38
CA PHE A 154 -5.37 1.36 -23.13
C PHE A 154 -5.40 2.87 -22.83
N GLY A 155 -6.14 3.64 -23.63
CA GLY A 155 -6.33 5.08 -23.40
C GLY A 155 -7.02 5.36 -22.05
N LYS A 156 -8.04 4.59 -21.69
CA LYS A 156 -8.73 4.68 -20.39
C LYS A 156 -7.78 4.35 -19.23
N ALA A 157 -6.94 3.32 -19.38
CA ALA A 157 -5.94 2.95 -18.37
C ALA A 157 -4.89 4.06 -18.15
N ILE A 158 -4.37 4.66 -19.22
CA ILE A 158 -3.44 5.79 -19.13
C ILE A 158 -4.11 6.98 -18.45
N LEU A 159 -5.35 7.31 -18.82
CA LEU A 159 -6.07 8.42 -18.23
C LEU A 159 -6.31 8.22 -16.72
N ARG A 160 -6.71 7.01 -16.31
CA ARG A 160 -6.81 6.64 -14.89
C ARG A 160 -5.48 6.78 -14.18
N LEU A 161 -4.38 6.31 -14.77
CA LEU A 161 -3.06 6.41 -14.17
C LEU A 161 -2.67 7.88 -13.95
N LEU A 162 -2.84 8.73 -14.97
CA LEU A 162 -2.49 10.15 -14.87
C LEU A 162 -3.32 10.89 -13.81
N ILE A 163 -4.65 10.73 -13.86
CA ILE A 163 -5.56 11.37 -12.88
C ILE A 163 -5.28 10.84 -11.47
N GLY A 164 -5.11 9.53 -11.32
CA GLY A 164 -4.79 8.90 -10.05
C GLY A 164 -3.50 9.43 -9.45
N VAL A 165 -2.41 9.48 -10.23
CA VAL A 165 -1.13 10.04 -9.78
C VAL A 165 -1.27 11.50 -9.35
N VAL A 166 -1.96 12.33 -10.15
CA VAL A 166 -2.20 13.74 -9.80
C VAL A 166 -2.94 13.86 -8.47
N LEU A 167 -4.02 13.11 -8.28
CA LEU A 167 -4.79 13.12 -7.03
C LEU A 167 -3.94 12.69 -5.83
N LEU A 168 -3.16 11.63 -5.95
CA LEU A 168 -2.30 11.15 -4.87
C LEU A 168 -1.20 12.16 -4.51
N LEU A 169 -0.61 12.83 -5.52
CA LEU A 169 0.36 13.89 -5.29
C LEU A 169 -0.29 15.12 -4.63
N LEU A 170 -1.51 15.49 -5.03
CA LEU A 170 -2.27 16.55 -4.39
C LEU A 170 -2.59 16.21 -2.93
N THR A 171 -3.09 15.02 -2.63
CA THR A 171 -3.31 14.55 -1.26
C THR A 171 -2.02 14.67 -0.45
N ARG A 172 -0.89 14.19 -0.99
CA ARG A 172 0.40 14.28 -0.30
C ARG A 172 0.79 15.73 0.01
N ILE A 173 0.63 16.65 -0.94
CA ILE A 173 0.99 18.08 -0.76
C ILE A 173 0.08 18.74 0.28
N VAL A 174 -1.24 18.54 0.16
CA VAL A 174 -2.25 19.12 1.06
C VAL A 174 -2.05 18.60 2.47
N MET A 175 -1.97 17.28 2.65
CA MET A 175 -1.78 16.68 3.96
C MET A 175 -0.46 17.10 4.60
N LYS A 176 0.64 17.17 3.84
CA LYS A 176 1.91 17.68 4.37
C LYS A 176 1.82 19.14 4.83
N LYS A 177 1.06 19.98 4.11
CA LYS A 177 0.83 21.38 4.50
C LYS A 177 -0.05 21.51 5.75
N ILE A 178 -0.96 20.57 5.99
CA ILE A 178 -1.87 20.58 7.16
C ILE A 178 -1.19 19.94 8.39
N THR A 179 -0.60 18.75 8.24
CA THR A 179 -0.16 17.96 9.39
C THR A 179 1.09 18.55 10.05
N ILE A 180 2.01 19.15 9.29
CA ILE A 180 3.23 19.75 9.86
C ILE A 180 2.93 20.90 10.84
N PRO A 181 2.18 21.96 10.46
CA PRO A 181 1.87 23.03 11.41
C PRO A 181 0.98 22.54 12.55
N LEU A 182 0.09 21.58 12.31
CA LEU A 182 -0.72 20.97 13.37
C LEU A 182 0.15 20.26 14.41
N ALA A 183 1.12 19.46 13.97
CA ALA A 183 2.06 18.78 14.85
C ALA A 183 2.93 19.79 15.62
N CYS A 184 3.48 20.82 14.95
CA CYS A 184 4.23 21.87 15.65
C CYS A 184 3.39 22.56 16.73
N LYS A 185 2.11 22.83 16.46
CA LYS A 185 1.18 23.43 17.42
C LYS A 185 0.86 22.50 18.58
N MET A 186 0.61 21.22 18.32
CA MET A 186 0.30 20.22 19.35
C MET A 186 1.46 20.00 20.32
N PHE A 187 2.70 19.98 19.82
CA PHE A 187 3.90 19.77 20.63
C PHE A 187 4.55 21.09 21.10
N SER A 188 3.89 22.23 20.90
CA SER A 188 4.37 23.56 21.31
C SER A 188 5.81 23.87 20.83
N ILE A 189 6.16 23.42 19.62
CA ILE A 189 7.48 23.66 19.03
C ILE A 189 7.46 25.02 18.30
N PRO A 190 8.41 25.93 18.57
CA PRO A 190 8.44 27.23 17.92
C PRO A 190 8.56 27.09 16.39
N CYS A 191 7.57 27.62 15.67
CA CYS A 191 7.47 27.54 14.21
C CYS A 191 8.53 28.36 13.44
N GLY A 192 9.47 29.02 14.13
CA GLY A 192 10.53 29.83 13.52
C GLY A 192 11.45 29.02 12.61
N ASP A 193 11.75 27.76 12.97
CA ASP A 193 12.58 26.85 12.19
C ASP A 193 11.84 25.56 11.82
N ILE A 194 10.92 25.66 10.86
CA ILE A 194 10.14 24.52 10.31
C ILE A 194 11.06 23.35 9.90
N ARG A 195 12.28 23.64 9.43
CA ARG A 195 13.24 22.63 9.00
C ARG A 195 13.78 21.81 10.16
N GLN A 196 14.05 22.43 11.31
CA GLN A 196 14.54 21.77 12.51
C GLN A 196 13.40 21.06 13.25
N ALA A 197 12.20 21.67 13.26
CA ALA A 197 11.00 21.05 13.79
C ALA A 197 10.68 19.70 13.10
N ARG A 198 10.86 19.60 11.77
CA ARG A 198 10.64 18.36 11.00
C ARG A 198 11.57 17.20 11.36
N GLN A 199 12.68 17.46 12.05
CA GLN A 199 13.63 16.43 12.49
C GLN A 199 13.35 15.94 13.92
N ARG A 200 12.46 16.63 14.65
CA ARG A 200 12.01 16.16 15.96
C ARG A 200 11.05 15.00 15.78
N MET A 201 11.25 13.94 16.55
CA MET A 201 10.39 12.74 16.53
C MET A 201 8.90 13.11 16.65
N GLU A 202 8.57 14.07 17.53
CA GLU A 202 7.18 14.44 17.79
C GLU A 202 6.49 15.03 16.56
N VAL A 203 7.24 15.58 15.61
CA VAL A 203 6.69 16.10 14.35
C VAL A 203 6.87 15.09 13.23
N GLU A 204 8.02 14.43 13.17
CA GLU A 204 8.40 13.53 12.09
C GLU A 204 7.48 12.34 11.94
N LEU A 205 7.19 11.66 13.05
CA LEU A 205 6.32 10.49 13.06
C LEU A 205 4.89 10.85 12.60
N PRO A 206 4.17 11.81 13.23
CA PRO A 206 2.80 12.09 12.85
C PRO A 206 2.68 12.67 11.45
N TYR A 207 3.59 13.55 11.00
CA TYR A 207 3.48 14.07 9.64
C TYR A 207 3.65 12.98 8.60
N ARG A 208 4.62 12.06 8.76
CA ARG A 208 4.84 10.97 7.81
C ARG A 208 3.70 9.97 7.87
N TYR A 209 3.32 9.52 9.05
CA TYR A 209 2.27 8.53 9.25
C TYR A 209 0.92 9.01 8.68
N ILE A 210 0.46 10.20 9.07
CA ILE A 210 -0.85 10.73 8.63
C ILE A 210 -0.84 11.06 7.15
N THR A 211 0.23 11.69 6.63
CA THR A 211 0.29 12.07 5.21
C THR A 211 0.21 10.85 4.31
N TYR A 212 1.01 9.82 4.61
CA TYR A 212 1.05 8.61 3.77
C TYR A 212 -0.12 7.68 4.04
N GLY A 213 -0.69 7.68 5.25
CA GLY A 213 -1.97 7.02 5.52
C GLY A 213 -3.11 7.62 4.71
N MET A 214 -3.20 8.95 4.60
CA MET A 214 -4.20 9.56 3.73
C MET A 214 -3.94 9.30 2.24
N VAL A 215 -2.68 9.18 1.81
CA VAL A 215 -2.36 8.76 0.43
C VAL A 215 -2.82 7.32 0.19
N GLY A 216 -2.53 6.38 1.09
CA GLY A 216 -2.98 4.99 0.99
C GLY A 216 -4.51 4.86 1.02
N PHE A 217 -5.18 5.62 1.90
CA PHE A 217 -6.64 5.70 1.95
C PHE A 217 -7.22 6.28 0.66
N SER A 218 -6.61 7.35 0.13
CA SER A 218 -7.05 7.95 -1.13
C SER A 218 -6.92 6.99 -2.30
N LEU A 219 -5.83 6.21 -2.34
CA LEU A 219 -5.58 5.20 -3.37
C LEU A 219 -6.69 4.15 -3.39
N MET A 220 -7.05 3.63 -2.21
CA MET A 220 -8.07 2.57 -2.13
C MET A 220 -9.49 3.12 -2.25
N PHE A 221 -9.82 4.24 -1.62
CA PHE A 221 -11.20 4.72 -1.52
C PHE A 221 -11.50 5.91 -2.45
N LEU A 222 -10.80 7.04 -2.28
CA LEU A 222 -11.17 8.30 -2.95
C LEU A 222 -10.98 8.26 -4.47
N VAL A 223 -9.88 7.66 -4.95
CA VAL A 223 -9.56 7.59 -6.38
C VAL A 223 -10.59 6.72 -7.12
N PRO A 224 -10.91 5.49 -6.67
CA PRO A 224 -11.99 4.69 -7.27
C PRO A 224 -13.35 5.38 -7.20
N CYS A 225 -13.71 6.01 -6.08
CA CYS A 225 -14.96 6.78 -5.98
C CYS A 225 -15.03 7.88 -7.04
N LEU A 226 -13.95 8.64 -7.21
CA LEU A 226 -13.89 9.70 -8.23
C LEU A 226 -14.02 9.14 -9.65
N PHE A 227 -13.41 7.98 -9.95
CA PHE A 227 -13.58 7.33 -11.24
C PHE A 227 -15.02 6.84 -11.47
N LEU A 228 -15.70 6.36 -10.43
CA LEU A 228 -17.12 6.03 -10.51
C LEU A 228 -17.95 7.27 -10.86
N PHE A 229 -17.75 8.40 -10.17
CA PHE A 229 -18.48 9.64 -10.42
C PHE A 229 -18.25 10.23 -11.83
N ILE A 230 -17.03 10.13 -12.35
CA ILE A 230 -16.68 10.66 -13.68
C ILE A 230 -17.06 9.68 -14.81
N GLY A 231 -17.55 8.47 -14.49
CA GLY A 231 -17.83 7.43 -15.49
C GLY A 231 -16.57 6.80 -16.08
N LEU A 232 -15.44 6.94 -15.37
CA LEU A 232 -14.15 6.39 -15.74
C LEU A 232 -13.89 5.02 -15.10
N SER A 233 -14.82 4.47 -14.31
CA SER A 233 -14.78 3.13 -13.68
C SER A 233 -14.75 1.97 -14.66
#